data_AF-A0A2G2IQD1-F1
#
_entry.id   AF-A0A2G2IQD1-F1
#
_cell.length_a   1.000
_cell.length_b   1.000
_cell.length_c   1.000
_cell.angle_alpha   90.00
_cell.angle_beta   90.00
_cell.angle_gamma   90.00
#
_symmetry.space_group_name_H-M   'P 1'
#
loop_
_entity.id
_entity.type
_entity.pdbx_description
1 polymer ?
#
loop_
_entity_poly.entity_id
_entity_poly.type
_entity_poly.pdbx_seq_one_letter_code
_entity_poly.pdbx_strand_id
1 'polypeptide(L)'
;MKDRYQVAISAGLLAALWCGIADTFHLVTWIGFLGCSTYFAQPKSGFQGVLMTWFTTLSGVFWAWLAITGSGFVDTPLLGYLLTGIVTSAMCLQASYAKLAFIPGAFIGCCITFAMAGDVIPIILPLLLGALLGYAMTQLTAWFVSFKTTPQHA
;
A
#
# COMPACT_ATOMS: atom_id res chain seq x y z
N MET A 1 3.71 22.54 8.25
CA MET A 1 3.61 22.00 6.87
C MET A 1 3.20 23.12 5.92
N LYS A 2 3.99 23.34 4.86
CA LYS A 2 3.60 24.19 3.71
C LYS A 2 2.44 23.50 2.98
N ASP A 3 1.48 24.25 2.43
CA ASP A 3 0.38 23.75 1.59
C ASP A 3 -0.61 22.73 2.19
N ARG A 4 -0.75 22.73 3.53
CA ARG A 4 -1.67 21.82 4.28
C ARG A 4 -3.13 21.81 3.79
N TYR A 5 -3.65 22.94 3.31
CA TYR A 5 -5.04 23.03 2.84
C TYR A 5 -5.21 22.28 1.51
N GLN A 6 -4.25 22.40 0.60
CA GLN A 6 -4.27 21.71 -0.69
C GLN A 6 -4.14 20.19 -0.51
N VAL A 7 -3.30 19.76 0.43
CA VAL A 7 -3.21 18.34 0.83
C VAL A 7 -4.54 17.87 1.42
N ALA A 8 -5.13 18.62 2.35
CA ALA A 8 -6.39 18.21 2.99
C ALA A 8 -7.55 18.09 1.98
N ILE A 9 -7.69 19.06 1.07
CA ILE A 9 -8.75 19.07 0.05
C ILE A 9 -8.55 17.92 -0.95
N SER A 10 -7.34 17.74 -1.49
CA SER A 10 -7.07 16.67 -2.45
C SER A 10 -7.24 15.28 -1.84
N ALA A 11 -6.74 15.06 -0.62
CA ALA A 11 -6.90 13.80 0.09
C ALA A 11 -8.36 13.52 0.42
N GLY A 12 -9.11 14.51 0.92
CA GLY A 12 -10.53 14.36 1.25
C GLY A 12 -11.39 14.01 0.03
N LEU A 13 -11.22 14.75 -1.08
CA LEU A 13 -11.99 14.52 -2.31
C LEU A 13 -11.72 13.14 -2.92
N LEU A 14 -10.45 12.76 -3.03
CA LEU A 14 -10.10 11.48 -3.63
C LEU A 14 -10.39 10.30 -2.70
N ALA A 15 -10.32 10.48 -1.37
CA ALA A 15 -10.77 9.47 -0.42
C ALA A 15 -12.28 9.22 -0.53
N ALA A 16 -13.09 10.28 -0.66
CA ALA A 16 -14.53 10.15 -0.89
C ALA A 16 -14.84 9.43 -2.21
N LEU A 17 -14.13 9.79 -3.28
CA LEU A 17 -14.23 9.10 -4.57
C LEU A 17 -13.85 7.63 -4.46
N TRP A 18 -12.75 7.31 -3.75
CA TRP A 18 -12.32 5.94 -3.51
C TRP A 18 -13.38 5.12 -2.78
N CYS A 19 -14.00 5.67 -1.73
CA CYS A 19 -15.09 4.96 -1.04
C CYS A 19 -16.24 4.62 -1.99
N GLY A 20 -16.65 5.54 -2.88
CA GLY A 20 -17.70 5.28 -3.86
C GLY A 20 -17.31 4.23 -4.91
N ILE A 21 -16.07 4.27 -5.40
CA ILE A 21 -15.53 3.24 -6.31
C ILE A 21 -15.50 1.89 -5.60
N ALA A 22 -14.98 1.83 -4.38
CA ALA A 22 -14.85 0.59 -3.64
C ALA A 22 -16.21 -0.05 -3.35
N ASP A 23 -17.21 0.76 -2.98
CA ASP A 23 -18.59 0.31 -2.79
C ASP A 23 -19.20 -0.24 -4.09
N THR A 24 -19.09 0.51 -5.19
CA THR A 24 -19.67 0.14 -6.50
C THR A 24 -19.10 -1.16 -7.06
N PHE A 25 -17.80 -1.42 -6.85
CA PHE A 25 -17.10 -2.60 -7.37
C PHE A 25 -16.90 -3.69 -6.31
N HIS A 26 -17.52 -3.57 -5.13
CA HIS A 26 -17.37 -4.49 -4.00
C HIS A 26 -15.92 -4.78 -3.60
N LEU A 27 -15.07 -3.74 -3.64
CA LEU A 27 -13.67 -3.79 -3.24
C LEU A 27 -13.52 -3.55 -1.74
N VAL A 28 -12.51 -4.15 -1.12
CA VAL A 28 -12.21 -3.89 0.30
C VAL A 28 -11.58 -2.50 0.44
N THR A 29 -12.41 -1.52 0.82
CA THR A 29 -12.03 -0.10 0.92
C THR A 29 -10.74 0.14 1.71
N TRP A 30 -10.59 -0.55 2.84
CA TRP A 30 -9.46 -0.38 3.76
C TRP A 30 -8.13 -0.91 3.18
N ILE A 31 -8.17 -1.96 2.35
CA ILE A 31 -6.97 -2.44 1.65
C ILE A 31 -6.46 -1.37 0.67
N GLY A 32 -7.36 -0.67 -0.01
CA GLY A 32 -6.98 0.48 -0.84
C GLY A 32 -6.36 1.62 -0.04
N PHE A 33 -6.92 1.96 1.14
CA PHE A 33 -6.30 2.97 2.00
C PHE A 33 -4.93 2.55 2.54
N LEU A 34 -4.70 1.25 2.79
CA LEU A 34 -3.38 0.73 3.16
C LEU A 34 -2.39 0.85 1.99
N GLY A 35 -2.81 0.56 0.76
CA GLY A 35 -2.00 0.80 -0.44
C GLY A 35 -1.64 2.29 -0.61
N CYS A 36 -2.62 3.18 -0.42
CA CYS A 36 -2.42 4.63 -0.45
C CYS A 36 -1.44 5.12 0.63
N SER A 37 -1.61 4.64 1.86
CA SER A 37 -0.72 4.97 2.99
C SER A 37 0.70 4.48 2.76
N THR A 38 0.85 3.29 2.17
CA THR A 38 2.15 2.73 1.79
C THR A 38 2.84 3.61 0.75
N TYR A 39 2.10 4.11 -0.25
CA TYR A 39 2.63 5.05 -1.25
C TYR A 39 3.12 6.37 -0.63
N PHE A 40 2.45 6.88 0.41
CA PHE A 40 2.94 8.08 1.09
C PHE A 40 4.14 7.84 1.98
N ALA A 41 4.29 6.63 2.52
CA ALA A 41 5.36 6.29 3.46
C ALA A 41 6.68 5.89 2.76
N GLN A 42 6.61 5.40 1.52
CA GLN A 42 7.80 4.98 0.77
C GLN A 42 8.67 6.18 0.34
N PRO A 43 9.98 6.01 0.13
CA PRO A 43 10.94 7.12 -0.04
C PRO A 43 11.11 7.66 -1.48
N LYS A 44 10.52 7.01 -2.49
CA LYS A 44 10.61 7.40 -3.91
C LYS A 44 9.55 8.44 -4.26
N SER A 45 9.88 9.32 -5.20
CA SER A 45 8.96 10.32 -5.71
C SER A 45 8.21 9.86 -6.96
N GLY A 46 7.03 10.45 -7.18
CA GLY A 46 6.21 10.23 -8.37
C GLY A 46 5.86 8.76 -8.60
N PHE A 47 5.78 8.37 -9.87
CA PHE A 47 5.33 7.02 -10.23
C PHE A 47 6.28 5.90 -9.80
N GLN A 48 7.57 6.19 -9.56
CA GLN A 48 8.48 5.21 -8.98
C GLN A 48 8.04 4.77 -7.57
N GLY A 49 7.38 5.66 -6.83
CA GLY A 49 6.77 5.34 -5.55
C GLY A 49 5.61 4.35 -5.67
N VAL A 50 4.81 4.44 -6.74
CA VAL A 50 3.74 3.47 -7.03
C VAL A 50 4.34 2.10 -7.28
N LEU A 51 5.37 2.01 -8.13
CA LEU A 51 6.04 0.75 -8.42
C LEU A 51 6.65 0.13 -7.17
N MET A 52 7.37 0.91 -6.34
CA MET A 52 7.92 0.42 -5.08
C MET A 52 6.82 -0.06 -4.12
N THR A 53 5.72 0.67 -4.03
CA THR A 53 4.55 0.28 -3.23
C THR A 53 4.02 -1.08 -3.70
N TRP A 54 3.73 -1.24 -5.00
CA TRP A 54 3.26 -2.50 -5.54
C TRP A 54 4.22 -3.64 -5.31
N PHE A 55 5.51 -3.49 -5.62
CA PHE A 55 6.47 -4.58 -5.45
C PHE A 55 6.57 -5.00 -3.99
N THR A 56 6.66 -4.04 -3.07
CA THR A 56 6.84 -4.34 -1.64
C THR A 56 5.57 -4.94 -1.04
N THR A 57 4.40 -4.36 -1.26
CA THR A 57 3.15 -4.90 -0.70
C THR A 57 2.78 -6.25 -1.32
N LEU A 58 2.93 -6.44 -2.64
CA LEU A 58 2.66 -7.73 -3.27
C LEU A 58 3.67 -8.81 -2.83
N SER A 59 4.94 -8.45 -2.57
CA SER A 59 5.88 -9.40 -1.97
C SER A 59 5.42 -9.83 -0.58
N GLY A 60 4.86 -8.92 0.21
CA GLY A 60 4.25 -9.22 1.50
C GLY A 60 3.07 -10.17 1.38
N VAL A 61 2.17 -9.92 0.41
CA VAL A 61 1.05 -10.82 0.13
C VAL A 61 1.53 -12.23 -0.18
N PHE A 62 2.55 -12.35 -1.04
CA PHE A 62 3.17 -13.63 -1.36
C PHE A 62 3.74 -14.33 -0.12
N TRP A 63 4.49 -13.61 0.71
CA TRP A 63 5.13 -14.14 1.91
C TRP A 63 4.13 -14.62 2.96
N ALA A 64 3.06 -13.87 3.20
CA ALA A 64 2.00 -14.28 4.12
C ALA A 64 1.18 -15.45 3.57
N TRP A 65 0.88 -15.47 2.27
CA TRP A 65 0.23 -16.61 1.63
C TRP A 65 1.07 -17.90 1.79
N LEU A 66 2.40 -17.80 1.64
CA LEU A 66 3.33 -18.90 1.86
C LEU A 66 3.35 -19.34 3.34
N ALA A 67 3.31 -18.40 4.29
CA ALA A 67 3.25 -18.70 5.73
C ALA A 67 1.97 -19.46 6.10
N ILE A 68 0.79 -18.99 5.65
CA ILE A 68 -0.51 -19.61 5.94
C ILE A 68 -0.54 -21.02 5.34
N THR A 69 -0.19 -21.14 4.06
CA THR A 69 -0.17 -22.44 3.36
C THR A 69 0.79 -23.42 4.03
N GLY A 70 2.00 -22.95 4.38
CA GLY A 70 3.00 -23.75 5.07
C GLY A 70 2.57 -24.19 6.48
N SER A 71 1.86 -23.34 7.20
CA SER A 71 1.37 -23.68 8.55
C SER A 71 0.23 -24.70 8.55
N GLY A 72 -0.50 -24.84 7.43
CA GLY A 72 -1.61 -25.78 7.29
C GLY A 72 -1.19 -27.26 7.19
N PHE A 73 0.09 -27.57 7.02
CA PHE A 73 0.57 -28.96 6.89
C PHE A 73 0.66 -29.72 8.21
N VAL A 74 0.80 -29.02 9.35
CA VAL A 74 0.91 -29.63 10.67
C VAL A 74 0.10 -28.82 11.67
N ASP A 75 -0.79 -29.47 12.41
CA ASP A 75 -1.65 -28.84 13.41
C ASP A 75 -0.88 -28.56 14.72
N THR A 76 0.10 -27.65 14.63
CA THR A 76 0.88 -27.19 15.78
C THR A 76 1.15 -25.68 15.72
N PRO A 77 0.88 -24.93 16.80
CA PRO A 77 1.19 -23.50 16.86
C PRO A 77 2.67 -23.17 16.64
N LEU A 78 3.57 -24.10 16.99
CA LEU A 78 5.01 -23.92 16.85
C LEU A 78 5.44 -23.69 15.40
N LEU A 79 4.80 -24.38 14.44
CA LEU A 79 5.11 -24.22 13.02
C LEU A 79 4.77 -22.81 12.54
N GLY A 80 3.64 -22.25 12.99
CA GLY A 80 3.27 -20.87 12.71
C GLY A 80 4.30 -19.86 13.22
N TYR A 81 4.83 -20.06 14.43
CA TYR A 81 5.87 -19.18 15.00
C TYR A 81 7.17 -19.25 14.20
N LEU A 82 7.60 -20.47 13.85
CA LEU A 82 8.81 -20.70 13.04
C LEU A 82 8.67 -20.06 11.65
N LEU A 83 7.56 -20.31 10.96
CA LEU A 83 7.31 -19.72 9.64
C LEU A 83 7.23 -18.20 9.70
N THR A 84 6.63 -17.63 10.75
CA THR A 84 6.62 -16.17 10.96
C THR A 84 8.04 -15.62 11.06
N GLY A 85 8.91 -16.28 11.82
CA GLY A 85 10.33 -15.91 11.94
C GLY A 85 11.09 -16.02 10.61
N ILE A 86 10.89 -17.11 9.87
CA ILE A 86 11.52 -17.35 8.57
C ILE A 86 11.06 -16.30 7.55
N VAL A 87 9.75 -16.10 7.42
CA VAL A 87 9.16 -15.15 6.48
C VAL A 87 9.60 -13.72 6.79
N THR A 88 9.57 -13.32 8.06
CA THR A 88 10.05 -12.00 8.48
C THR A 88 11.52 -11.80 8.12
N SER A 89 12.35 -12.81 8.36
CA SER A 89 13.78 -12.77 8.00
C SER A 89 13.96 -12.64 6.49
N ALA A 90 13.22 -13.42 5.70
CA ALA A 90 13.24 -13.36 4.24
C ALA A 90 12.82 -11.98 3.71
N MET A 91 11.79 -11.36 4.31
CA MET A 91 11.32 -10.01 3.98
C MET A 91 12.39 -8.94 4.24
N CYS A 92 13.17 -9.08 5.31
CA CYS A 92 14.31 -8.18 5.58
C CYS A 92 15.46 -8.42 4.59
N LEU A 93 15.76 -9.67 4.25
CA LEU A 93 16.82 -10.00 3.30
C LEU A 93 16.50 -9.56 1.87
N GLN A 94 15.25 -9.72 1.41
CA GLN A 94 14.84 -9.27 0.06
C GLN A 94 14.95 -7.76 -0.13
N ALA A 95 14.98 -6.97 0.95
CA ALA A 95 15.14 -5.52 0.87
C ALA A 95 16.51 -5.07 0.36
N SER A 96 17.47 -6.00 0.24
CA SER A 96 18.71 -5.80 -0.53
C SER A 96 18.43 -5.51 -2.02
N TYR A 97 17.29 -5.95 -2.57
CA TYR A 97 16.86 -5.61 -3.91
C TYR A 97 16.15 -4.25 -3.93
N ALA A 98 16.65 -3.32 -4.74
CA ALA A 98 16.23 -1.91 -4.71
C ALA A 98 14.71 -1.67 -4.88
N LYS A 99 13.99 -2.54 -5.61
CA LYS A 99 12.53 -2.42 -5.78
C LYS A 99 11.73 -2.89 -4.56
N LEU A 100 12.35 -3.69 -3.69
CA LEU A 100 11.79 -4.27 -2.47
C LEU A 100 12.35 -3.63 -1.20
N ALA A 101 13.14 -2.56 -1.33
CA ALA A 101 13.86 -1.94 -0.22
C ALA A 101 12.96 -1.29 0.84
N PHE A 102 11.68 -1.02 0.52
CA PHE A 102 10.74 -0.48 1.50
C PHE A 102 10.09 -1.62 2.32
N ILE A 103 10.84 -2.09 3.32
CA ILE A 103 10.45 -3.18 4.24
C ILE A 103 9.03 -3.00 4.83
N PRO A 104 8.61 -1.81 5.30
CA PRO A 104 7.26 -1.64 5.85
C PRO A 104 6.14 -1.99 4.87
N GLY A 105 6.35 -1.80 3.55
CA GLY A 105 5.39 -2.20 2.53
C GLY A 105 5.15 -3.71 2.51
N ALA A 106 6.22 -4.51 2.65
CA ALA A 106 6.09 -5.96 2.75
C ALA A 106 5.30 -6.37 4.01
N PHE A 107 5.56 -5.74 5.16
CA PHE A 107 4.77 -6.00 6.37
C PHE A 107 3.29 -5.64 6.21
N ILE A 108 2.97 -4.53 5.56
CA ILE A 108 1.58 -4.16 5.27
C ILE A 108 0.90 -5.23 4.41
N GLY A 109 1.56 -5.71 3.35
CA GLY A 109 1.06 -6.80 2.51
C GLY A 109 0.81 -8.09 3.30
N CYS A 110 1.72 -8.43 4.22
CA CYS A 110 1.54 -9.58 5.11
C CYS A 110 0.33 -9.41 6.02
N CYS A 111 0.25 -8.28 6.74
CA CYS A 111 -0.85 -7.99 7.66
C CYS A 111 -2.22 -8.02 6.97
N ILE A 112 -2.32 -7.48 5.75
CA ILE A 112 -3.55 -7.55 4.96
C ILE A 112 -3.93 -9.01 4.67
N THR A 113 -2.97 -9.83 4.26
CA THR A 113 -3.21 -11.23 3.90
C THR A 113 -3.60 -12.07 5.12
N PHE A 114 -2.98 -11.83 6.27
CA PHE A 114 -3.38 -12.45 7.52
C PHE A 114 -4.79 -12.02 7.95
N ALA A 115 -5.14 -10.75 7.81
CA ALA A 115 -6.48 -10.24 8.12
C ALA A 115 -7.55 -10.83 7.19
N MET A 116 -7.18 -11.18 5.96
CA MET A 116 -8.05 -11.84 4.99
C MET A 116 -7.99 -13.38 5.06
N ALA A 117 -7.38 -13.95 6.11
CA ALA A 117 -7.23 -15.39 6.29
C ALA A 117 -6.59 -16.12 5.08
N GLY A 118 -5.72 -15.43 4.33
CA GLY A 118 -5.05 -15.96 3.15
C GLY A 118 -5.84 -15.87 1.85
N ASP A 119 -7.06 -15.30 1.85
CA ASP A 119 -7.80 -15.03 0.61
C ASP A 119 -7.16 -13.85 -0.13
N VAL A 120 -6.40 -14.18 -1.19
CA VAL A 120 -5.64 -13.19 -1.97
C VAL A 120 -6.47 -12.46 -3.01
N ILE A 121 -7.59 -13.03 -3.45
CA ILE A 121 -8.43 -12.48 -4.51
C ILE A 121 -8.93 -11.06 -4.16
N PRO A 122 -9.52 -10.80 -2.98
CA PRO A 122 -9.98 -9.47 -2.60
C PRO A 122 -8.85 -8.48 -2.26
N ILE A 123 -7.58 -8.93 -2.24
CA ILE A 123 -6.45 -8.09 -1.83
C ILE A 123 -5.84 -7.35 -3.03
N ILE A 124 -5.58 -8.07 -4.12
CA ILE A 124 -4.69 -7.57 -5.18
C ILE A 124 -5.22 -6.28 -5.81
N LEU A 125 -6.45 -6.28 -6.30
CA LEU A 125 -6.99 -5.14 -7.02
C LEU A 125 -7.12 -3.88 -6.13
N PRO A 126 -7.71 -3.94 -4.92
CA PRO A 126 -7.78 -2.75 -4.06
C PRO A 126 -6.40 -2.22 -3.67
N LEU A 127 -5.43 -3.10 -3.42
CA LEU A 127 -4.07 -2.72 -3.06
C LEU A 127 -3.37 -1.97 -4.22
N LEU A 128 -3.56 -2.45 -5.45
CA LEU A 128 -3.02 -1.81 -6.64
C LEU A 128 -3.62 -0.41 -6.86
N LEU A 129 -4.95 -0.31 -6.80
CA LEU A 129 -5.68 0.95 -6.95
C LEU A 129 -5.38 1.93 -5.81
N GLY A 130 -5.17 1.42 -4.59
CA GLY A 130 -4.78 2.20 -3.44
C GLY A 130 -3.46 2.97 -3.64
N ALA A 131 -2.45 2.33 -4.23
CA ALA A 131 -1.20 3.03 -4.53
C ALA A 131 -1.39 4.14 -5.60
N LEU A 132 -2.24 3.87 -6.61
CA LEU A 132 -2.60 4.88 -7.62
C LEU A 132 -3.40 6.03 -7.02
N LEU A 133 -4.26 5.76 -6.05
CA LEU A 133 -4.98 6.78 -5.30
C LEU A 133 -4.02 7.74 -4.58
N GLY A 134 -3.01 7.20 -3.89
CA GLY A 134 -1.97 8.03 -3.23
C GLY A 134 -1.19 8.90 -4.23
N TYR A 135 -0.87 8.33 -5.40
CA TYR A 135 -0.26 9.08 -6.49
C TYR A 135 -1.19 10.19 -7.00
N ALA A 136 -2.46 9.89 -7.25
CA ALA A 136 -3.45 10.88 -7.69
C ALA A 136 -3.62 12.03 -6.67
N MET A 137 -3.61 11.73 -5.37
CA MET A 137 -3.64 12.75 -4.31
C MET A 137 -2.43 13.68 -4.36
N THR A 138 -1.25 13.13 -4.66
CA THR A 138 -0.02 13.93 -4.83
C THR A 138 -0.13 14.85 -6.04
N GLN A 139 -0.62 14.33 -7.18
CA GLN A 139 -0.78 15.12 -8.40
C GLN A 139 -1.83 16.23 -8.24
N LEU A 140 -2.96 15.91 -7.61
CA LEU A 140 -4.02 16.89 -7.35
C LEU A 140 -3.57 17.96 -6.36
N THR A 141 -2.77 17.61 -5.34
CA THR A 141 -2.12 18.58 -4.46
C THR A 141 -1.23 19.53 -5.26
N ALA A 142 -0.35 19.00 -6.12
CA ALA A 142 0.56 19.81 -6.92
C ALA A 142 -0.19 20.78 -7.84
N TRP A 143 -1.29 20.32 -8.45
CA TRP A 143 -2.17 21.17 -9.24
C TRP A 143 -2.78 22.31 -8.42
N PHE A 144 -3.31 22.02 -7.22
CA PHE A 144 -3.81 23.07 -6.32
C PHE A 144 -2.74 24.05 -5.85
N VAL A 145 -1.50 23.61 -5.68
CA VAL A 145 -0.37 24.49 -5.32
C VAL A 145 -0.01 25.42 -6.47
N SER A 146 -0.12 24.97 -7.72
CA SER A 146 0.17 25.82 -8.89
C SER A 146 -0.69 27.09 -8.93
N PHE A 147 -1.96 27.05 -8.48
CA PHE A 147 -2.82 28.24 -8.41
C PHE A 147 -2.32 29.32 -7.43
N LYS A 148 -1.54 28.95 -6.40
CA LYS A 148 -0.93 29.94 -5.51
C LYS A 148 0.29 30.63 -6.11
N THR A 149 0.86 30.07 -7.18
CA THR A 149 2.12 30.55 -7.78
C THR A 149 1.90 31.30 -9.09
N THR A 150 0.66 31.46 -9.56
CA THR A 150 0.34 32.38 -10.67
C THR A 150 0.70 33.82 -10.28
N PRO A 151 1.55 34.53 -11.04
CA PRO A 151 1.92 35.91 -10.70
C PRO A 151 0.70 36.82 -10.80
N GLN A 152 0.43 37.60 -9.75
CA GLN A 152 -0.38 38.82 -9.85
C GLN A 152 0.43 39.89 -10.60
N HIS A 153 0.54 39.76 -11.91
CA HIS A 153 0.96 40.85 -12.79
C HIS A 153 0.07 40.87 -14.03
N ALA A 154 -1.02 41.62 -13.91
CA ALA A 154 -1.65 42.41 -14.96
C ALA A 154 -2.33 43.60 -14.29
#